data_AF-A0A183U5Z7-F1
#
_entry.id   AF-A0A183U5Z7-F1
#
_cell.length_a   1.000
_cell.length_b   1.000
_cell.length_c   1.000
_cell.angle_alpha   90.00
_cell.angle_beta   90.00
_cell.angle_gamma   90.00
#
_symmetry.space_group_name_H-M   'P 1'
#
loop_
_entity.id
_entity.type
_entity.pdbx_description
1 polymer ?
#
loop_
_entity_poly.entity_id
_entity_poly.type
_entity_poly.pdbx_seq_one_letter_code
_entity_poly.pdbx_strand_id
1 'polypeptide(L)' 'MPLAMITGLVGVTIIYLAINVAYFVVLTKSQILASSAVASTFAQQTLGGFQYAIPFLVCILLVGSLNGTIFAASR' A
#
# COMPACT_ATOMS: atom_id res chain seq x y z
N MET A 1 -13.15 7.86 -22.44
CA MET A 1 -12.53 6.59 -21.99
C MET A 1 -10.99 6.61 -22.03
N PRO A 2 -10.29 6.86 -23.16
CA PRO A 2 -8.83 6.68 -23.22
C PRO A 2 -8.03 7.70 -22.38
N LEU A 3 -8.43 8.97 -22.38
CA LEU A 3 -7.76 10.00 -21.55
C LEU A 3 -7.86 9.71 -20.05
N ALA A 4 -9.01 9.22 -19.57
CA ALA A 4 -9.21 8.85 -18.16
C ALA A 4 -8.38 7.63 -17.74
N MET A 5 -8.19 6.68 -18.66
CA MET A 5 -7.31 5.52 -18.42
C MET A 5 -5.84 5.95 -18.32
N ILE A 6 -5.39 6.83 -19.22
CA ILE A 6 -4.00 7.32 -19.23
C ILE A 6 -3.72 8.12 -17.95
N THR A 7 -4.61 9.04 -17.56
CA THR A 7 -4.42 9.82 -16.33
C THR A 7 -4.47 8.95 -15.08
N GLY A 8 -5.36 7.94 -15.04
CA GLY A 8 -5.42 6.97 -13.96
C GLY A 8 -4.15 6.15 -13.84
N LEU A 9 -3.66 5.59 -14.94
CA LEU A 9 -2.45 4.75 -14.95
C LEU A 9 -1.20 5.54 -14.55
N VAL A 10 -1.06 6.77 -15.05
CA VAL A 10 0.05 7.66 -14.70
C VAL A 10 -0.01 8.02 -13.21
N GLY A 11 -1.20 8.36 -12.69
CA GLY A 11 -1.38 8.66 -11.26
C GLY A 11 -0.97 7.50 -10.36
N VAL A 12 -1.44 6.29 -10.68
CA VAL A 12 -1.07 5.07 -9.96
C VAL A 12 0.45 4.84 -10.02
N THR A 13 1.07 5.02 -11.19
CA THR A 13 2.51 4.87 -11.36
C THR A 13 3.31 5.84 -10.50
N ILE A 14 2.91 7.12 -10.45
CA ILE A 14 3.56 8.14 -9.61
C ILE A 14 3.45 7.78 -8.14
N ILE A 15 2.27 7.35 -7.68
CA ILE A 15 2.04 6.93 -6.29
C ILE A 15 2.91 5.73 -5.93
N TYR A 16 2.98 4.71 -6.80
CA TYR A 16 3.82 3.54 -6.58
C TYR A 16 5.31 3.92 -6.50
N LEU A 17 5.77 4.81 -7.36
CA LEU A 17 7.16 5.28 -7.33
C LEU A 17 7.44 6.03 -6.01
N ALA A 18 6.56 6.94 -5.61
CA ALA A 18 6.70 7.70 -4.36
C ALA A 18 6.75 6.80 -3.12
N ILE A 19 5.92 5.75 -3.07
CA ILE A 19 5.92 4.77 -1.98
C ILE A 19 7.27 4.03 -1.91
N ASN A 20 7.80 3.60 -3.04
CA ASN A 20 9.12 2.93 -3.08
C ASN A 20 10.23 3.88 -2.61
N VAL A 21 10.22 5.14 -3.05
CA VAL A 21 11.17 6.16 -2.59
C VAL A 21 11.06 6.35 -1.07
N ALA A 22 9.85 6.47 -0.53
CA ALA A 22 9.63 6.58 0.91
C ALA A 22 10.19 5.38 1.69
N TYR A 23 10.03 4.15 1.18
CA TYR A 23 10.62 2.97 1.80
C TYR A 23 12.15 3.01 1.82
N PHE A 24 12.80 3.46 0.74
CA PHE A 24 14.26 3.57 0.70
C PHE A 24 14.83 4.70 1.57
N VAL A 25 14.06 5.77 1.81
CA VAL A 25 14.47 6.88 2.68
C VAL A 25 14.41 6.49 4.15
N VAL A 26 13.40 5.72 4.56
CA VAL A 26 13.14 5.42 5.98
C VAL A 26 13.71 4.07 6.41
N LEU A 27 13.72 3.05 5.55
CA LEU A 27 14.17 1.70 5.90
C LEU A 27 15.48 1.31 5.19
N THR A 28 16.40 0.72 5.93
CA THR A 28 17.59 0.08 5.35
C THR A 28 17.21 -1.19 4.59
N LYS A 29 17.84 -1.45 3.45
CA LYS A 29 17.56 -2.58 2.53
C LYS A 29 17.43 -3.96 3.23
N SER A 30 18.23 -4.18 4.28
CA SER A 30 18.18 -5.39 5.11
C SER A 30 16.84 -5.56 5.86
N GLN A 31 16.27 -4.48 6.42
CA GLN A 31 14.98 -4.53 7.12
C GLN A 31 13.79 -4.74 6.17
N ILE A 32 13.89 -4.25 4.93
CA ILE A 32 12.89 -4.48 3.89
C ILE A 32 12.87 -5.96 3.50
N LEU A 33 14.04 -6.57 3.30
CA LEU A 33 14.17 -7.98 2.90
C LEU A 33 13.83 -8.96 4.03
N ALA A 34 14.06 -8.59 5.29
CA ALA A 34 13.75 -9.43 6.44
C ALA A 34 12.29 -9.33 6.91
N SER A 35 11.53 -8.30 6.49
CA SER A 35 10.15 -8.09 6.95
C SER A 35 9.12 -8.82 6.08
N SER A 36 8.27 -9.66 6.69
CA SER A 36 7.06 -10.19 6.03
C SER A 36 5.99 -9.13 5.76
N ALA A 37 6.00 -8.00 6.48
CA ALA A 37 5.05 -6.90 6.32
C ALA A 37 5.76 -5.54 6.33
N VAL A 38 6.29 -5.13 5.18
CA VAL A 38 7.11 -3.91 5.03
C VAL A 38 6.37 -2.65 5.48
N ALA A 39 5.07 -2.56 5.21
CA ALA A 39 4.24 -1.42 5.61
C ALA A 39 4.09 -1.29 7.14
N SER A 40 3.99 -2.40 7.88
CA SER A 40 3.89 -2.34 9.35
C SER A 40 5.24 -2.00 9.99
N THR A 41 6.35 -2.48 9.42
CA THR A 41 7.70 -2.13 9.88
C THR A 41 8.00 -0.64 9.61
N PHE A 42 7.56 -0.10 8.46
CA PHE A 42 7.60 1.33 8.17
C PHE A 42 6.77 2.14 9.17
N ALA A 43 5.55 1.70 9.49
CA ALA A 43 4.71 2.35 10.47
C ALA A 43 5.33 2.38 11.87
N GLN A 44 5.98 1.29 12.30
CA GLN A 44 6.69 1.25 13.58
C GLN A 44 7.82 2.26 13.66
N GLN A 45 8.63 2.36 12.60
CA GLN A 45 9.76 3.29 12.52
C GLN A 45 9.32 4.75 12.41
N THR A 46 8.20 5.03 11.72
CA THR A 46 7.80 6.42 11.38
C THR A 46 6.73 6.99 12.33
N LEU A 47 5.79 6.15 12.79
CA LEU A 47 4.59 6.57 13.53
C LEU A 47 4.64 6.21 15.02
N GLY A 48 5.65 5.47 15.50
CA GLY A 48 5.82 5.14 16.92
C GLY A 48 4.58 4.48 17.55
N GLY A 49 3.89 5.21 18.43
CA GLY A 49 2.69 4.73 19.14
C GLY A 49 1.45 4.51 18.27
N PHE A 50 1.41 5.03 17.04
CA PHE A 50 0.28 4.88 16.11
C PHE A 50 0.47 3.73 15.09
N GLN A 51 1.45 2.85 15.35
CA GLN A 51 1.81 1.73 14.47
C GLN A 51 0.66 0.77 14.13
N TYR A 52 -0.33 0.61 15.03
CA TYR A 52 -1.46 -0.30 14.84
C TYR A 52 -2.51 0.20 13.84
N ALA A 53 -2.50 1.49 13.51
CA ALA A 53 -3.46 2.06 12.56
C ALA A 53 -3.21 1.55 11.12
N ILE A 54 -1.95 1.37 10.73
CA ILE A 54 -1.58 0.89 9.39
C ILE A 54 -2.12 -0.52 9.10
N PRO A 55 -1.86 -1.55 9.94
CA PRO A 55 -2.42 -2.88 9.70
C PRO A 55 -3.96 -2.88 9.77
N PHE A 56 -4.58 -2.05 10.61
CA PHE A 56 -6.03 -1.92 10.67
C PHE A 56 -6.63 -1.39 9.35
N LEU A 57 -6.05 -0.33 8.79
CA LEU A 57 -6.46 0.22 7.49
C LEU A 57 -6.25 -0.77 6.35
N VAL A 58 -5.14 -1.51 6.37
CA VAL A 58 -4.86 -2.58 5.39
C VAL A 58 -5.92 -3.68 5.46
N CYS A 59 -6.32 -4.11 6.66
CA CYS A 59 -7.39 -5.09 6.83
C CYS A 59 -8.72 -4.60 6.24
N ILE A 60 -9.12 -3.35 6.51
CA ILE A 60 -10.35 -2.77 5.93
C ILE A 60 -10.27 -2.74 4.39
N LEU A 61 -9.12 -2.32 3.84
CA LEU A 61 -8.90 -2.27 2.40
C LEU A 61 -8.98 -3.67 1.76
N LEU A 62 -8.43 -4.69 2.41
CA LEU A 62 -8.52 -6.09 1.97
C LEU A 62 -9.96 -6.59 1.96
N VAL A 63 -10.74 -6.31 3.01
CA VAL A 63 -12.17 -6.69 3.09
C VAL A 63 -12.97 -5.98 2.00
N GLY A 64 -12.73 -4.69 1.78
CA GLY A 64 -13.38 -3.93 0.71
C GLY A 64 -13.03 -4.46 -0.68
N SER A 65 -11.75 -4.81 -0.89
CA SER A 65 -11.28 -5.39 -2.16
C SER A 65 -11.90 -6.76 -2.42
N LEU A 66 -11.98 -7.62 -1.39
CA LEU A 66 -12.64 -8.93 -1.47
C LEU A 66 -14.14 -8.80 -1.78
N ASN A 67 -14.82 -7.85 -1.13
CA ASN A 67 -16.22 -7.58 -1.40
C ASN A 67 -16.42 -7.19 -2.88
N GLY A 68 -15.62 -6.23 -3.37
CA GLY A 68 -15.66 -5.81 -4.78
C GLY A 68 -15.37 -6.95 -5.77
N THR A 69 -14.42 -7.83 -5.47
CA THR A 69 -14.11 -8.98 -6.33
C THR A 69 -15.21 -10.03 -6.33
N ILE A 70 -15.88 -10.28 -5.20
CA ILE A 70 -17.04 -11.20 -5.14
C ILE A 70 -18.19 -10.71 -6.01
N PHE A 71 -18.53 -9.41 -5.93
CA PHE A 71 -19.56 -8.82 -6.78
C PHE A 71 -19.19 -8.86 -8.27
N ALA A 72 -17.91 -8.65 -8.60
CA ALA A 72 -17.43 -8.72 -9.97
C ALA A 72 -17.38 -10.16 -10.52
N ALA A 73 -17.06 -11.15 -9.68
CA ALA A 73 -16.99 -12.57 -10.05
C ALA A 73 -18.38 -13.22 -10.19
N SER A 74 -19.40 -12.65 -9.53
CA SER A 74 -20.79 -13.10 -9.66
C SER A 74 -21.45 -12.69 -11.00
N ARG A 75 -20.83 -11.78 -11.76
CA ARG A 75 -21.29 -11.32 -13.08
C ARG A 75 -20.54 -12.06 -14.18
#